data_AF-A0A2M7JAX2-F1
#
_entry.id   AF-A0A2M7JAX2-F1
#
_cell.length_a   1.000
_cell.length_b   1.000
_cell.length_c   1.000
_cell.angle_alpha   90.00
_cell.angle_beta   90.00
_cell.angle_gamma   90.00
#
_symmetry.space_group_name_H-M   'P 1'
#
loop_
_entity.id
_entity.type
_entity.pdbx_description
1 polymer ?
#
loop_
_entity_poly.entity_id
_entity_poly.type
_entity_poly.pdbx_seq_one_letter_code
_entity_poly.pdbx_strand_id
1 'polypeptide(L)'
;VLTGMRRAGKTTLLRMIFDKIPGGNKVFLDIENPLEQQIFEETDYNNIWANLASYGISAKSKSYIFIDEIQAKPDVVRAVKYLHDHYKVKFFLTGSSSFYLKNLFPESLSGRKAVFVLYPLDFEEFLIFKGKRRAPAEGF
;
A
#
# COMPACT_ATOMS: atom_id res chain seq x y z
N VAL A 1 2.28 -1.11 5.92
CA VAL A 1 2.25 0.25 5.33
C VAL A 1 3.64 0.55 4.81
N LEU A 2 3.76 0.88 3.55
CA LEU A 2 4.99 1.28 2.88
C LEU A 2 4.96 2.80 2.70
N THR A 3 5.81 3.51 3.42
CA THR A 3 5.95 4.95 3.30
C THR A 3 7.28 5.30 2.66
N GLY A 4 7.43 6.51 2.16
CA GLY A 4 8.66 6.96 1.52
C GLY A 4 8.42 8.19 0.66
N MET A 5 9.50 8.73 0.11
CA MET A 5 9.40 9.87 -0.79
C MET A 5 8.66 9.51 -2.08
N ARG A 6 8.16 10.53 -2.78
CA ARG A 6 7.62 10.35 -4.13
C ARG A 6 8.73 9.78 -5.04
N ARG A 7 8.35 8.89 -5.96
CA ARG A 7 9.27 8.22 -6.92
C ARG A 7 10.31 7.27 -6.31
N ALA A 8 10.17 6.87 -5.04
CA ALA A 8 11.03 5.86 -4.42
C ALA A 8 10.75 4.41 -4.89
N GLY A 9 9.80 4.18 -5.80
CA GLY A 9 9.43 2.82 -6.25
C GLY A 9 8.40 2.10 -5.39
N LYS A 10 7.61 2.82 -4.57
CA LYS A 10 6.61 2.24 -3.65
C LYS A 10 5.57 1.39 -4.36
N THR A 11 4.91 1.94 -5.38
CA THR A 11 3.92 1.25 -6.23
C THR A 11 4.52 -0.02 -6.84
N THR A 12 5.73 0.07 -7.37
CA THR A 12 6.44 -1.07 -7.96
C THR A 12 6.67 -2.18 -6.94
N LEU A 13 7.22 -1.84 -5.76
CA LEU A 13 7.43 -2.82 -4.70
C LEU A 13 6.11 -3.43 -4.22
N LEU A 14 5.07 -2.61 -4.09
CA LEU A 14 3.74 -3.06 -3.70
C LEU A 14 3.16 -4.07 -4.72
N ARG A 15 3.31 -3.79 -6.01
CA ARG A 15 2.90 -4.68 -7.11
C ARG A 15 3.70 -5.98 -7.13
N MET A 16 5.02 -5.92 -6.91
CA MET A 16 5.84 -7.13 -6.78
C MET A 16 5.40 -8.02 -5.61
N ILE A 17 4.98 -7.43 -4.49
CA ILE A 17 4.40 -8.18 -3.36
C ILE A 17 3.06 -8.78 -3.76
N PHE A 18 2.19 -8.01 -4.44
CA PHE A 18 0.91 -8.49 -4.97
C PHE A 18 1.10 -9.73 -5.85
N ASP A 19 2.05 -9.71 -6.78
CA ASP A 19 2.32 -10.81 -7.70
C ASP A 19 2.85 -12.06 -6.99
N LYS A 20 3.64 -11.88 -5.93
CA LYS A 20 4.19 -13.00 -5.13
C LYS A 20 3.17 -13.70 -4.23
N ILE A 21 2.06 -13.05 -3.89
CA ILE A 21 1.00 -13.69 -3.09
C ILE A 21 0.20 -14.64 -4.00
N PRO A 22 0.19 -15.95 -3.72
CA PRO A 22 -0.56 -16.90 -4.53
C PRO A 22 -2.08 -16.76 -4.31
N GLY A 23 -2.86 -17.16 -5.31
CA GLY A 23 -4.32 -17.18 -5.28
C GLY A 23 -4.98 -15.90 -5.83
N GLY A 24 -6.30 -15.98 -6.00
CA GLY A 24 -7.12 -14.93 -6.62
C GLY A 24 -7.88 -14.02 -5.64
N ASN A 25 -7.87 -14.33 -4.33
CA ASN A 25 -8.57 -13.52 -3.33
C ASN A 25 -7.75 -12.28 -2.92
N LYS A 26 -7.38 -11.49 -3.92
CA LYS A 26 -6.55 -10.30 -3.79
C LYS A 26 -6.96 -9.23 -4.79
N VAL A 27 -6.87 -7.97 -4.38
CA VAL A 27 -7.16 -6.81 -5.24
C VAL A 27 -6.07 -5.76 -5.07
N PHE A 28 -5.76 -5.06 -6.15
CA PHE A 28 -4.91 -3.88 -6.15
C PHE A 28 -5.75 -2.67 -6.53
N LEU A 29 -5.78 -1.67 -5.65
CA LEU A 29 -6.51 -0.43 -5.81
C LEU A 29 -5.54 0.75 -5.78
N ASP A 30 -5.68 1.68 -6.70
CA ASP A 30 -5.04 2.99 -6.78
C ASP A 30 -6.04 4.08 -6.36
N ILE A 31 -5.80 4.71 -5.21
CA ILE A 31 -6.70 5.73 -4.68
C ILE A 31 -6.56 7.06 -5.43
N GLU A 32 -5.64 7.21 -6.37
CA GLU A 32 -5.69 8.34 -7.32
C GLU A 32 -6.79 8.14 -8.39
N ASN A 33 -7.30 6.92 -8.60
CA ASN A 33 -8.41 6.63 -9.51
C ASN A 33 -9.77 6.94 -8.84
N PRO A 34 -10.57 7.91 -9.37
CA PRO A 34 -11.87 8.25 -8.78
C PRO A 34 -12.85 7.08 -8.67
N LEU A 35 -12.86 6.15 -9.62
CA LEU A 35 -13.77 5.00 -9.58
C LEU A 35 -13.47 4.07 -8.39
N GLU A 36 -12.19 3.98 -8.01
CA GLU A 36 -11.77 3.14 -6.89
C GLU A 36 -11.91 3.87 -5.56
N GLN A 37 -11.84 5.21 -5.56
CA GLN A 37 -12.23 6.02 -4.40
C GLN A 37 -13.71 5.81 -4.02
N GLN A 38 -14.60 5.62 -4.99
CA GLN A 38 -16.04 5.42 -4.75
C GLN A 38 -16.34 4.15 -3.95
N ILE A 39 -15.47 3.13 -4.01
CA ILE A 39 -15.62 1.90 -3.20
C ILE A 39 -15.67 2.23 -1.71
N PHE A 40 -14.97 3.30 -1.30
CA PHE A 40 -14.85 3.73 0.09
C PHE A 40 -15.83 4.85 0.47
N GLU A 41 -16.74 5.27 -0.43
CA GLU A 41 -17.76 6.31 -0.20
C GLU A 41 -19.05 5.74 0.40
N GLU A 42 -18.90 4.85 1.37
CA GLU A 42 -20.04 4.20 2.02
C GLU A 42 -20.13 4.66 3.47
N THR A 43 -21.34 5.00 3.89
CA THR A 43 -21.65 5.29 5.30
C THR A 43 -21.58 4.01 6.14
N ASP A 44 -22.05 2.89 5.59
CA ASP A 44 -21.90 1.57 6.20
C ASP A 44 -20.66 0.86 5.64
N TYR A 45 -19.65 0.65 6.48
CA TYR A 45 -18.41 0.00 6.08
C TYR A 45 -18.60 -1.48 5.66
N ASN A 46 -19.72 -2.12 6.01
CA ASN A 46 -20.04 -3.44 5.47
C ASN A 46 -20.36 -3.39 3.96
N ASN A 47 -20.88 -2.27 3.46
CA ASN A 47 -21.10 -2.09 2.03
C ASN A 47 -19.76 -1.99 1.27
N ILE A 48 -18.73 -1.38 1.86
CA ILE A 48 -17.38 -1.37 1.27
C ILE A 48 -16.90 -2.80 1.05
N TRP A 49 -17.09 -3.68 2.05
CA TRP A 49 -16.74 -5.09 1.91
C TRP A 49 -17.54 -5.79 0.81
N ALA A 50 -18.85 -5.53 0.72
CA ALA A 50 -19.70 -6.08 -0.34
C ALA A 50 -19.25 -5.59 -1.74
N ASN A 51 -18.92 -4.32 -1.88
CA ASN A 51 -18.46 -3.72 -3.14
C ASN A 51 -17.14 -4.34 -3.60
N LEU A 52 -16.24 -4.67 -2.67
CA LEU A 52 -14.98 -5.38 -2.97
C LEU A 52 -15.21 -6.78 -3.57
N ALA A 53 -16.38 -7.38 -3.42
CA ALA A 53 -16.69 -8.66 -4.05
C ALA A 53 -16.71 -8.58 -5.59
N SER A 54 -17.10 -7.42 -6.15
CA SER A 54 -17.01 -7.18 -7.59
C SER A 54 -15.56 -7.14 -8.10
N TYR A 55 -14.60 -6.94 -7.20
CA TYR A 55 -13.16 -6.98 -7.45
C TYR A 55 -12.53 -8.34 -7.11
N GLY A 56 -13.34 -9.40 -6.94
CA GLY A 56 -12.86 -10.75 -6.67
C GLY A 56 -12.52 -11.04 -5.20
N ILE A 57 -12.88 -10.15 -4.27
CA ILE A 57 -12.71 -10.39 -2.84
C ILE A 57 -13.83 -11.28 -2.29
N SER A 58 -13.47 -12.27 -1.48
CA SER A 58 -14.41 -13.19 -0.85
C SER A 58 -14.14 -13.35 0.64
N ALA A 59 -15.20 -13.44 1.44
CA ALA A 59 -15.11 -13.75 2.88
C ALA A 59 -14.77 -15.22 3.19
N LYS A 60 -14.76 -16.11 2.18
CA LYS A 60 -14.53 -17.55 2.37
C LYS A 60 -13.09 -17.90 2.79
N SER A 61 -12.14 -17.04 2.46
CA SER A 61 -10.72 -17.27 2.74
C SER A 61 -10.04 -15.96 3.08
N LYS A 62 -8.74 -16.01 3.43
CA LYS A 62 -7.99 -14.79 3.73
C LYS A 62 -7.88 -13.93 2.46
N SER A 63 -8.26 -12.67 2.57
CA SER A 63 -8.21 -11.70 1.47
C SER A 63 -7.01 -10.78 1.59
N TYR A 64 -6.48 -10.31 0.46
CA TYR A 64 -5.36 -9.38 0.43
C TYR A 64 -5.72 -8.13 -0.36
N ILE A 65 -5.75 -6.98 0.32
CA ILE A 65 -6.13 -5.71 -0.30
C ILE A 65 -4.92 -4.80 -0.33
N PHE A 66 -4.54 -4.41 -1.54
CA PHE A 66 -3.44 -3.50 -1.80
C PHE A 66 -4.04 -2.14 -2.17
N ILE A 67 -3.61 -1.09 -1.48
CA ILE A 67 -4.10 0.28 -1.66
C ILE A 67 -2.90 1.18 -1.88
N ASP A 68 -2.79 1.73 -3.07
CA ASP A 68 -1.74 2.66 -3.45
C ASP A 68 -2.18 4.11 -3.19
N GLU A 69 -1.20 4.96 -2.87
CA GLU A 69 -1.36 6.40 -2.69
C GLU A 69 -2.53 6.81 -1.78
N ILE A 70 -2.65 6.14 -0.62
CA ILE A 70 -3.76 6.34 0.34
C ILE A 70 -3.92 7.81 0.80
N GLN A 71 -2.89 8.65 0.65
CA GLN A 71 -3.01 10.08 0.94
C GLN A 71 -3.95 10.85 0.01
N ALA A 72 -4.27 10.30 -1.17
CA ALA A 72 -5.22 10.92 -2.08
C ALA A 72 -6.62 10.99 -1.45
N LYS A 73 -6.94 10.07 -0.54
CA LYS A 73 -8.21 10.03 0.18
C LYS A 73 -8.04 9.56 1.64
N PRO A 74 -7.71 10.47 2.58
CA PRO A 74 -7.35 10.10 3.95
C PRO A 74 -8.43 9.38 4.76
N ASP A 75 -9.71 9.56 4.44
CA ASP A 75 -10.87 8.91 5.06
C ASP A 75 -10.90 7.38 4.82
N VAL A 76 -10.26 6.89 3.74
CA VAL A 76 -10.07 5.44 3.49
C VAL A 76 -9.43 4.73 4.68
N VAL A 77 -8.59 5.43 5.46
CA VAL A 77 -7.93 4.86 6.64
C VAL A 77 -8.93 4.36 7.69
N ARG A 78 -10.09 5.02 7.84
CA ARG A 78 -11.14 4.60 8.79
C ARG A 78 -11.81 3.31 8.33
N ALA A 79 -12.13 3.22 7.04
CA ALA A 79 -12.68 2.01 6.43
C ALA A 79 -11.70 0.84 6.55
N VAL A 80 -10.42 1.05 6.21
CA VAL A 80 -9.36 0.03 6.34
C VAL A 80 -9.28 -0.51 7.76
N LYS A 81 -9.33 0.37 8.77
CA LYS A 81 -9.33 -0.04 10.17
C LYS A 81 -10.53 -0.91 10.50
N TYR A 82 -11.74 -0.47 10.14
CA TYR A 82 -12.95 -1.24 10.39
C TYR A 82 -12.89 -2.62 9.72
N LEU A 83 -12.56 -2.67 8.43
CA LEU A 83 -12.51 -3.90 7.67
C LEU A 83 -11.46 -4.88 8.20
N HIS A 84 -10.30 -4.37 8.60
CA HIS A 84 -9.25 -5.19 9.23
C HIS A 84 -9.74 -5.84 10.53
N ASP A 85 -10.54 -5.13 11.31
CA ASP A 85 -10.99 -5.60 12.63
C ASP A 85 -12.17 -6.59 12.53
N HIS A 86 -12.94 -6.55 11.42
CA HIS A 86 -14.17 -7.35 11.25
C HIS A 86 -14.03 -8.51 10.25
N TYR A 87 -13.05 -8.48 9.35
CA TYR A 87 -12.88 -9.48 8.30
C TYR A 87 -11.50 -10.12 8.33
N LYS A 88 -11.38 -11.34 7.78
CA LYS A 88 -10.11 -12.04 7.60
C LYS A 88 -9.32 -11.46 6.42
N VAL A 89 -8.86 -10.23 6.56
CA VAL A 89 -8.22 -9.46 5.49
C VAL A 89 -6.85 -8.94 5.92
N LYS A 90 -5.89 -8.92 4.97
CA LYS A 90 -4.59 -8.27 5.14
C LYS A 90 -4.48 -7.08 4.19
N PHE A 91 -4.21 -5.92 4.76
CA PHE A 91 -3.98 -4.70 4.00
C PHE A 91 -2.49 -4.43 3.75
N PHE A 92 -2.17 -4.03 2.53
CA PHE A 92 -0.89 -3.43 2.17
C PHE A 92 -1.17 -2.06 1.60
N LEU A 93 -0.64 -1.03 2.25
CA LEU A 93 -0.95 0.36 1.94
C LEU A 93 0.35 1.04 1.54
N THR A 94 0.37 1.87 0.51
CA THR A 94 1.43 2.87 0.34
C THR A 94 0.97 4.25 0.74
N GLY A 95 1.94 5.12 1.06
CA GLY A 95 1.70 6.56 1.05
C GLY A 95 2.99 7.37 1.11
N SER A 96 2.87 8.68 1.01
CA SER A 96 4.02 9.58 1.13
C SER A 96 4.50 9.74 2.59
N SER A 97 5.79 10.05 2.77
CA SER A 97 6.34 10.33 4.11
C SER A 97 5.62 11.48 4.81
N SER A 98 5.25 12.54 4.07
CA SER A 98 4.50 13.68 4.63
C SER A 98 3.10 13.29 5.09
N PHE A 99 2.44 12.34 4.41
CA PHE A 99 1.16 11.81 4.86
C PHE A 99 1.26 11.09 6.20
N TYR A 100 2.30 10.26 6.39
CA TYR A 100 2.51 9.57 7.66
C TYR A 100 2.87 10.56 8.79
N LEU A 101 3.71 11.56 8.50
CA LEU A 101 4.09 12.61 9.46
C LEU A 101 2.91 13.47 9.94
N LYS A 102 1.84 13.55 9.16
CA LYS A 102 0.61 14.28 9.55
C LYS A 102 -0.29 13.51 10.52
N ASN A 103 0.16 12.37 11.08
CA ASN A 103 -0.64 11.51 11.97
C ASN A 103 -1.98 11.05 11.37
N LEU A 104 -2.09 11.03 10.03
CA LEU A 104 -3.30 10.63 9.32
C LEU A 104 -3.58 9.12 9.45
N PHE A 105 -2.59 8.34 9.87
CA PHE A 105 -2.82 7.02 10.42
C PHE A 105 -3.09 7.13 11.93
N PRO A 106 -4.35 7.03 12.37
CA PRO A 106 -4.68 7.24 13.78
C PRO A 106 -3.90 6.26 14.65
N GLU A 107 -3.52 6.71 15.85
CA GLU A 107 -2.86 5.87 16.87
C GLU A 107 -3.65 4.60 17.18
N SER A 108 -4.96 4.57 16.92
CA SER A 108 -5.77 3.37 17.07
C SER A 108 -5.34 2.18 16.20
N LEU A 109 -4.46 2.36 15.20
CA LEU A 109 -3.78 1.26 14.48
C LEU A 109 -2.42 0.87 15.11
N SER A 110 -2.03 1.47 16.25
CA SER A 110 -0.79 1.16 16.96
C SER A 110 -0.76 -0.33 17.34
N GLY A 111 0.43 -0.94 17.24
CA GLY A 111 0.64 -2.37 17.41
C GLY A 111 0.13 -3.28 16.27
N ARG A 112 -0.84 -2.83 15.46
CA ARG A 112 -1.44 -3.62 14.36
C ARG A 112 -0.93 -3.24 12.97
N LYS A 113 -0.14 -2.16 12.87
CA LYS A 113 0.54 -1.73 11.63
C LYS A 113 2.04 -2.01 11.70
N ALA A 114 2.55 -2.66 10.66
CA ALA A 114 3.98 -2.64 10.35
C ALA A 114 4.23 -1.51 9.36
N VAL A 115 5.15 -0.60 9.69
CA VAL A 115 5.51 0.55 8.84
C VAL A 115 6.91 0.31 8.32
N PHE A 116 7.05 0.35 7.00
CA PHE A 116 8.33 0.23 6.29
C PHE A 116 8.60 1.53 5.56
N VAL A 117 9.81 2.07 5.68
CA VAL A 117 10.24 3.25 4.94
C VAL A 117 11.04 2.78 3.73
N LEU A 118 10.58 3.11 2.53
CA LEU A 118 11.31 2.89 1.29
C LEU A 118 12.14 4.11 0.97
N TYR A 119 13.46 3.93 1.00
CA TYR A 119 14.42 4.91 0.54
C TYR A 119 14.63 4.77 -0.97
N PRO A 120 15.03 5.84 -1.67
CA PRO A 120 15.52 5.75 -3.04
C PRO A 120 16.69 4.80 -3.12
N LEU A 121 16.96 4.34 -4.34
CA LEU A 121 18.20 3.64 -4.63
C LEU A 121 19.38 4.51 -4.21
N ASP A 122 20.32 3.92 -3.49
CA ASP A 122 21.61 4.54 -3.32
C ASP A 122 22.35 4.63 -4.68
N PHE A 123 23.48 5.32 -4.71
CA PHE A 123 24.19 5.52 -5.96
C PHE A 123 24.68 4.21 -6.59
N GLU A 124 25.05 3.22 -5.77
CA GLU A 124 25.52 1.93 -6.25
C GLU A 124 24.37 1.10 -6.82
N GLU A 125 23.25 1.03 -6.10
CA GLU A 125 22.01 0.41 -6.57
C GLU A 125 21.52 1.06 -7.87
N PHE A 126 21.60 2.39 -7.98
CA PHE A 126 21.28 3.11 -9.21
C PHE A 126 22.17 2.66 -10.38
N LEU A 127 23.49 2.52 -10.17
CA LEU A 127 24.41 2.05 -11.20
C LEU A 127 24.07 0.61 -11.62
N ILE A 128 23.78 -0.27 -10.67
CA ILE A 128 23.35 -1.66 -10.94
C ILE A 128 22.08 -1.66 -11.80
N PHE A 129 21.08 -0.85 -11.46
CA PHE A 129 19.86 -0.69 -12.25
C PHE A 129 20.10 -0.14 -13.67
N LYS A 130 21.19 0.61 -13.86
CA LYS A 130 21.63 1.11 -15.17
C LYS A 130 22.56 0.16 -15.91
N GLY A 131 22.83 -1.03 -15.38
CA GLY A 131 23.77 -1.98 -15.97
C GLY A 131 25.22 -1.50 -15.94
N LYS A 132 25.54 -0.56 -15.05
CA LYS A 132 26.89 0.01 -14.86
C LYS A 132 27.50 -0.55 -13.57
N ARG A 133 28.82 -0.69 -13.54
CA ARG A 133 29.56 -0.97 -12.29
C ARG A 133 30.28 0.29 -11.84
N ARG A 134 30.34 0.49 -10.53
CA ARG A 134 31.17 1.54 -9.94
C ARG A 134 32.63 1.22 -10.27
N ALA A 135 33.31 2.13 -10.95
CA ALA A 135 34.76 2.02 -11.08
C ALA A 135 35.37 2.13 -9.67
N PRO A 136 36.35 1.29 -9.29
CA PRO A 136 37.06 1.48 -8.03
C PRO A 136 37.63 2.90 -8.02
N ALA A 137 37.52 3.58 -6.87
CA ALA A 137 38.16 4.87 -6.71
C ALA A 137 39.67 4.67 -6.91
N GLU A 138 40.24 5.29 -7.93
CA GLU A 138 41.69 5.42 -8.03
C GLU A 138 42.14 6.20 -6.78
N GLY A 139 43.09 5.60 -6.05
CA GLY A 139 43.43 5.98 -4.68
C GLY A 139 43.79 7.45 -4.48
N PHE A 140 43.54 7.92 -3.26
CA PHE A 140 44.18 9.12 -2.72
C PHE A 140 45.56 8.76 -2.15
#